data_AF-A0A6L8EX13-F1
#
_entry.id   AF-A0A6L8EX13-F1
#
_cell.length_a   1.000
_cell.length_b   1.000
_cell.length_c   1.000
_cell.angle_alpha   90.00
_cell.angle_beta   90.00
_cell.angle_gamma   90.00
#
_symmetry.space_group_name_H-M   'P 1'
#
loop_
_entity.id
_entity.type
_entity.pdbx_description
1 polymer ?
#
loop_
_entity_poly.entity_id
_entity_poly.type
_entity_poly.pdbx_seq_one_letter_code
_entity_poly.pdbx_strand_id
1 'polypeptide(L)'
;MKLKENHKQFVVKSFACFIKLTDIVDAFIEEFEDELPPLGIPDIPSIDQIMAEPLDDSELRSRSEFIAMYVKKNLKAFDEKYGKDTDEKLNASALAAFNERRADRYIKNYQLYFNQERAAYEKQLRQDLFNQFRRLDINHRQFPEKYRDLFNQTREQYCASYRVPDLTNPESLARELETLYGYQKQRIFQVENQTEITKHIGLAHQILKTLVACNALNAEQDIVNITPENPKPLEEKK
;
A
#
# COMPACT_ATOMS: atom_id res chain seq x y z
N MET A 1 1.67 9.57 -14.43
CA MET A 1 2.62 8.74 -15.22
C MET A 1 1.88 8.02 -16.36
N LYS A 2 2.49 7.86 -17.55
CA LYS A 2 1.95 6.97 -18.60
C LYS A 2 2.62 5.60 -18.49
N LEU A 3 1.84 4.53 -18.35
CA LEU A 3 2.37 3.16 -18.29
C LEU A 3 2.96 2.73 -19.64
N LYS A 4 4.23 2.33 -19.61
CA LYS A 4 4.92 1.65 -20.72
C LYS A 4 4.42 0.21 -20.84
N GLU A 5 4.87 -0.50 -21.88
CA GLU A 5 4.42 -1.86 -22.14
C GLU A 5 4.91 -2.86 -21.08
N ASN A 6 6.17 -2.75 -20.66
CA ASN A 6 6.76 -3.55 -19.56
C ASN A 6 5.97 -3.39 -18.26
N HIS A 7 5.55 -2.16 -17.92
CA HIS A 7 4.71 -1.87 -16.75
C HIS A 7 3.39 -2.63 -16.79
N LYS A 8 2.73 -2.60 -17.95
CA LYS A 8 1.44 -3.29 -18.13
C LYS A 8 1.61 -4.79 -18.07
N GLN A 9 2.66 -5.33 -18.68
CA GLN A 9 2.99 -6.76 -18.61
C GLN A 9 3.25 -7.21 -17.18
N PHE A 10 4.00 -6.43 -16.38
CA PHE A 10 4.20 -6.69 -14.96
C PHE A 10 2.87 -6.82 -14.22
N VAL A 11 1.99 -5.83 -14.37
CA VAL A 11 0.67 -5.83 -13.70
C VAL A 11 -0.18 -7.03 -14.12
N VAL A 12 -0.22 -7.35 -15.42
CA VAL A 12 -0.96 -8.52 -15.94
C VAL A 12 -0.42 -9.82 -15.35
N LYS A 13 0.91 -9.98 -15.29
CA LYS A 13 1.55 -11.16 -14.69
C LYS A 13 1.22 -11.27 -13.21
N SER A 14 1.26 -10.17 -12.47
CA SER A 14 0.93 -10.17 -11.04
C SER A 14 -0.54 -10.55 -10.79
N PHE A 15 -1.47 -10.08 -11.62
CA PHE A 15 -2.86 -10.54 -11.57
C PHE A 15 -3.00 -12.03 -11.90
N ALA A 16 -2.23 -12.55 -12.86
CA ALA A 16 -2.22 -13.97 -13.20
C ALA A 16 -1.76 -14.86 -12.03
N CYS A 17 -0.92 -14.32 -11.15
CA CYS A 17 -0.44 -14.94 -9.91
C CYS A 17 -1.36 -14.70 -8.70
N PHE A 18 -2.60 -14.23 -8.91
CA PHE A 18 -3.60 -13.98 -7.86
C PHE A 18 -3.22 -12.89 -6.83
N ILE A 19 -2.26 -12.02 -7.15
CA ILE A 19 -1.86 -10.91 -6.29
C ILE A 19 -2.99 -9.86 -6.29
N LYS A 20 -3.30 -9.30 -5.11
CA LYS A 20 -4.36 -8.27 -5.01
C LYS A 20 -3.87 -6.97 -5.61
N LEU A 21 -4.80 -6.21 -6.19
CA LEU A 21 -4.49 -4.92 -6.81
C LEU A 21 -3.72 -3.95 -5.90
N THR A 22 -4.03 -3.89 -4.61
CA THR A 22 -3.26 -3.07 -3.63
C THR A 22 -1.80 -3.49 -3.60
N ASP A 23 -1.55 -4.79 -3.50
CA ASP A 23 -0.23 -5.37 -3.36
C ASP A 23 0.55 -5.30 -4.69
N ILE A 24 -0.16 -5.31 -5.84
CA ILE A 24 0.43 -5.05 -7.15
C ILE A 24 0.92 -3.59 -7.23
N VAL A 25 0.18 -2.63 -6.69
CA VAL A 25 0.61 -1.22 -6.66
C VAL A 25 1.87 -1.06 -5.80
N ASP A 26 1.91 -1.70 -4.63
CA ASP A 26 3.10 -1.72 -3.78
C ASP A 26 4.32 -2.29 -4.52
N ALA A 27 4.19 -3.50 -5.06
CA ALA A 27 5.26 -4.16 -5.79
C ALA A 27 5.70 -3.37 -7.03
N PHE A 28 4.78 -2.66 -7.69
CA PHE A 28 5.11 -1.81 -8.82
C PHE A 28 5.94 -0.59 -8.43
N ILE A 29 5.60 0.06 -7.31
CA ILE A 29 6.35 1.22 -6.81
C ILE A 29 7.79 0.81 -6.47
N GLU A 30 7.97 -0.37 -5.89
CA GLU A 30 9.29 -0.92 -5.56
C GLU A 30 10.08 -1.32 -6.82
N GLU A 31 9.47 -2.06 -7.74
CA GLU A 31 10.15 -2.54 -8.97
C GLU A 31 10.54 -1.40 -9.92
N PHE A 32 9.73 -0.34 -9.99
CA PHE A 32 9.90 0.75 -10.96
C PHE A 32 10.18 2.11 -10.29
N GLU A 33 10.83 2.12 -9.12
CA GLU A 33 11.09 3.34 -8.33
C GLU A 33 11.73 4.45 -9.18
N ASP A 34 12.74 4.11 -9.98
CA ASP A 34 13.47 5.05 -10.85
C ASP A 34 12.62 5.63 -12.00
N GLU A 35 11.49 5.00 -12.32
CA GLU A 35 10.57 5.44 -13.38
C GLU A 35 9.37 6.24 -12.85
N LEU A 36 9.25 6.38 -11.53
CA LEU A 36 8.17 7.14 -10.92
C LEU A 36 8.35 8.64 -11.20
N PRO A 37 7.25 9.41 -11.29
CA PRO A 37 7.37 10.86 -11.42
C PRO A 37 8.17 11.40 -10.22
N PRO A 38 9.07 12.37 -10.44
CA PRO A 38 9.78 12.98 -9.33
C PRO A 38 8.80 13.71 -8.43
N LEU A 39 9.06 13.65 -7.14
CA LEU A 39 8.43 14.51 -6.15
C LEU A 39 8.85 15.94 -6.49
N GLY A 40 7.95 16.75 -7.07
CA GLY A 40 8.24 18.10 -7.56
C GLY A 40 8.50 19.14 -6.47
N ILE A 41 9.06 18.72 -5.33
CA ILE A 41 9.37 19.58 -4.20
C ILE A 41 10.74 20.22 -4.46
N PRO A 42 10.87 21.55 -4.38
CA PRO A 42 12.15 22.23 -4.54
C PRO A 42 13.12 21.80 -3.44
N ASP A 43 14.42 21.72 -3.76
CA ASP A 43 15.48 21.35 -2.81
C ASP A 43 15.45 22.19 -1.52
N ILE A 44 15.93 21.62 -0.41
CA ILE A 44 16.10 22.35 0.85
C ILE A 44 17.06 23.53 0.60
N PRO A 45 16.63 24.78 0.85
CA PRO A 45 17.52 25.92 0.71
C PRO A 45 18.65 25.86 1.75
N SER A 46 19.84 26.29 1.35
CA SER A 46 21.00 26.41 2.24
C SER A 46 20.75 27.42 3.36
N ILE A 47 21.52 27.32 4.45
CA ILE A 47 21.45 28.29 5.57
C ILE A 47 21.63 29.72 5.06
N ASP A 48 22.58 29.95 4.14
CA ASP A 48 22.83 31.28 3.58
C ASP A 48 21.63 31.81 2.78
N GLN A 49 20.91 30.94 2.07
CA GLN A 49 19.66 31.31 1.38
C GLN A 49 18.55 31.65 2.37
N ILE A 50 18.39 30.86 3.44
CA ILE A 50 17.42 31.14 4.52
C ILE A 50 17.73 32.48 5.21
N MET A 51 19.02 32.81 5.40
CA MET A 51 19.45 34.08 6.00
C MET A 51 19.27 35.27 5.07
N ALA A 52 19.37 35.06 3.77
CA ALA A 52 19.15 36.10 2.76
C ALA A 52 17.67 36.47 2.61
N GLU A 53 16.74 35.61 3.06
CA GLU A 53 15.32 35.93 3.05
C GLU A 53 15.01 37.10 4.00
N PRO A 54 14.34 38.17 3.50
CA PRO A 54 14.00 39.32 4.31
C PRO A 54 13.07 38.90 5.45
N LEU A 55 13.37 39.41 6.65
CA LEU A 55 12.53 39.19 7.83
C LEU A 55 11.20 39.92 7.63
N ASP A 56 10.09 39.23 7.89
CA ASP A 56 8.79 39.89 7.98
C ASP A 56 8.64 40.69 9.30
N ASP A 57 7.57 41.48 9.41
CA ASP A 57 7.31 42.32 10.60
C ASP A 57 7.19 41.51 11.90
N SER A 58 6.75 40.26 11.83
CA SER A 58 6.63 39.37 12.98
C SER A 58 8.00 38.83 13.41
N GLU A 59 8.82 38.41 12.45
CA GLU A 59 10.19 37.95 12.67
C GLU A 59 11.09 39.09 13.16
N LEU A 60 10.90 40.31 12.65
CA LEU A 60 11.61 41.51 13.13
C LEU A 60 11.29 41.80 14.60
N ARG A 61 10.03 41.68 15.01
CA ARG A 61 9.63 41.79 16.42
C ARG A 61 10.24 40.68 17.27
N SER A 62 10.14 39.43 16.80
CA SER A 62 10.71 38.27 17.50
C SER A 62 12.23 38.38 17.67
N ARG A 63 12.94 38.90 16.66
CA ARG A 63 14.37 39.20 16.71
C ARG A 63 14.68 40.23 17.79
N SER A 64 13.95 41.34 17.78
CA SER A 64 14.16 42.44 18.72
C SER A 64 13.93 41.99 20.17
N GLU A 65 12.85 41.24 20.41
CA GLU A 65 12.54 40.65 21.71
C GLU A 65 13.62 39.65 22.16
N PHE A 66 14.03 38.74 21.27
CA PHE A 66 15.07 37.76 21.58
C PHE A 66 16.40 38.41 21.94
N ILE A 67 16.84 39.40 21.15
CA ILE A 67 18.10 40.11 21.39
C ILE A 67 18.04 40.84 22.74
N ALA A 68 16.96 41.57 23.03
CA ALA A 68 16.79 42.27 24.30
C ALA A 68 16.86 41.30 25.50
N MET A 69 16.21 40.14 25.37
CA MET A 69 16.23 39.11 26.41
C MET A 69 17.61 38.45 26.57
N TYR A 70 18.30 38.18 25.45
CA TYR A 70 19.64 37.58 25.43
C TYR A 70 20.67 38.51 26.05
N VAL A 71 20.65 39.79 25.68
CA VAL A 71 21.52 40.84 26.24
C VAL A 71 21.29 40.93 27.76
N LYS A 72 20.04 41.09 28.20
CA LYS A 72 19.71 41.17 29.63
C LYS A 72 20.22 39.98 30.45
N LYS A 73 20.15 38.77 29.88
CA LYS A 73 20.56 37.52 30.55
C LYS A 73 22.08 37.36 30.62
N ASN A 74 22.82 37.83 29.61
CA ASN A 74 24.24 37.52 29.45
C ASN A 74 25.18 38.71 29.72
N LEU A 75 24.65 39.93 29.88
CA LEU A 75 25.45 41.16 30.05
C LEU A 75 26.53 41.03 31.12
N LYS A 76 26.15 40.63 32.34
CA LYS A 76 27.10 40.52 33.47
C LYS A 76 28.25 39.54 33.18
N ALA A 77 27.93 38.39 32.58
CA ALA A 77 28.94 37.38 32.25
C ALA A 77 29.85 37.81 31.10
N PHE A 78 29.33 38.58 30.13
CA PHE A 78 30.14 39.14 29.06
C PHE A 78 30.99 40.33 29.54
N ASP A 79 30.47 41.17 30.43
CA ASP A 79 31.21 42.27 31.07
C ASP A 79 32.41 41.75 31.86
N GLU A 80 32.21 40.70 32.66
CA GLU A 80 33.27 40.06 33.41
C GLU A 80 34.35 39.43 32.51
N LYS A 81 34.00 39.02 31.28
CA LYS A 81 34.88 38.28 30.37
C LYS A 81 35.58 39.15 29.32
N TYR A 82 34.89 40.18 28.80
CA TYR A 82 35.33 40.96 27.65
C TYR A 82 35.48 42.46 27.96
N GLY A 83 34.97 42.95 29.10
CA GLY A 83 35.20 44.31 29.60
C GLY A 83 34.76 45.40 28.63
N LYS A 84 35.72 46.01 27.92
CA LYS A 84 35.43 47.11 26.97
C LYS A 84 34.80 46.62 25.66
N ASP A 85 34.98 45.35 25.31
CA ASP A 85 34.48 44.77 24.06
C ASP A 85 33.11 44.09 24.25
N THR A 86 32.50 44.22 25.43
CA THR A 86 31.26 43.52 25.78
C THR A 86 30.14 43.79 24.79
N ASP A 87 29.84 45.06 24.51
CA ASP A 87 28.68 45.41 23.69
C ASP A 87 28.78 44.84 22.27
N GLU A 88 29.97 44.86 21.67
CA GLU A 88 30.19 44.32 20.34
C GLU A 88 30.06 42.79 20.34
N LYS A 89 30.75 42.10 21.27
CA LYS A 89 30.72 40.63 21.37
C LYS A 89 29.35 40.10 21.76
N LEU A 90 28.65 40.79 22.64
CA LEU A 90 27.33 40.41 23.12
C LEU A 90 26.28 40.56 22.02
N ASN A 91 26.31 41.66 21.26
CA ASN A 91 25.41 41.85 20.12
C ASN A 91 25.69 40.85 18.99
N ALA A 92 26.97 40.62 18.65
CA ALA A 92 27.35 39.61 17.66
C ALA A 92 26.88 38.19 18.08
N SER A 93 27.07 37.84 19.35
CA SER A 93 26.63 36.55 19.90
C SER A 93 25.09 36.42 19.93
N ALA A 94 24.38 37.49 20.28
CA ALA A 94 22.91 37.51 20.28
C ALA A 94 22.34 37.34 18.86
N LEU A 95 22.96 37.99 17.86
CA LEU A 95 22.58 37.84 16.46
C LEU A 95 22.86 36.43 15.94
N ALA A 96 24.05 35.88 16.23
CA ALA A 96 24.39 34.52 15.84
C ALA A 96 23.42 33.48 16.43
N ALA A 97 23.09 33.61 17.72
CA ALA A 97 22.14 32.71 18.40
C ALA A 97 20.70 32.85 17.87
N PHE A 98 20.27 34.05 17.51
CA PHE A 98 18.97 34.26 16.87
C PHE A 98 18.92 33.58 15.49
N ASN A 99 19.97 33.80 14.71
CA ASN A 99 20.12 33.26 13.37
C ASN A 99 20.11 31.72 13.40
N GLU A 100 20.89 31.09 14.27
CA GLU A 100 20.89 29.62 14.46
C GLU A 100 19.47 29.11 14.78
N ARG A 101 18.77 29.78 15.70
CA ARG A 101 17.40 29.42 16.07
C ARG A 101 16.40 29.61 14.92
N ARG A 102 16.60 30.60 14.05
CA ARG A 102 15.79 30.84 12.85
C ARG A 102 16.02 29.72 11.84
N ALA A 103 17.28 29.38 11.56
CA ALA A 103 17.63 28.29 10.65
C ALA A 103 17.05 26.94 11.14
N ASP A 104 17.18 26.62 12.42
CA ASP A 104 16.60 25.41 13.01
C ASP A 104 15.08 25.34 12.85
N ARG A 105 14.39 26.47 13.07
CA ARG A 105 12.93 26.54 12.91
C ARG A 105 12.53 26.33 11.46
N TYR A 106 13.24 26.97 10.53
CA TYR A 106 13.01 26.82 9.11
C TYR A 106 13.19 25.37 8.68
N ILE A 107 14.31 24.74 9.03
CA ILE A 107 14.61 23.34 8.70
C ILE A 107 13.52 22.42 9.24
N LYS A 108 13.09 22.59 10.50
CA LYS A 108 12.01 21.77 11.08
C LYS A 108 10.68 21.96 10.36
N ASN A 109 10.30 23.20 10.05
CA ASN A 109 9.06 23.49 9.34
C ASN A 109 9.11 22.95 7.91
N TYR A 110 10.24 23.10 7.23
CA TYR A 110 10.46 22.53 5.90
C TYR A 110 10.39 21.01 5.94
N GLN A 111 11.04 20.33 6.90
CA GLN A 111 10.94 18.87 7.04
C GLN A 111 9.51 18.41 7.28
N LEU A 112 8.74 19.14 8.10
CA LEU A 112 7.34 18.84 8.32
C LEU A 112 6.53 18.98 7.02
N TYR A 113 6.71 20.09 6.31
CA TYR A 113 6.09 20.34 5.01
C TYR A 113 6.47 19.27 3.98
N PHE A 114 7.76 18.97 3.84
CA PHE A 114 8.30 17.96 2.95
C PHE A 114 7.69 16.59 3.22
N ASN A 115 7.61 16.17 4.48
CA ASN A 115 7.01 14.89 4.86
C ASN A 115 5.50 14.86 4.55
N GLN A 116 4.79 15.97 4.73
CA GLN A 116 3.37 16.08 4.39
C GLN A 116 3.14 15.99 2.87
N GLU A 117 3.92 16.75 2.09
CA GLU A 117 3.87 16.72 0.62
C GLU A 117 4.25 15.34 0.07
N ARG A 118 5.29 14.71 0.62
CA ARG A 118 5.68 13.35 0.27
C ARG A 118 4.56 12.35 0.53
N ALA A 119 3.94 12.39 1.71
CA ALA A 119 2.83 11.50 2.04
C ALA A 119 1.61 11.74 1.13
N ALA A 120 1.30 13.00 0.82
CA ALA A 120 0.22 13.35 -0.10
C ALA A 120 0.51 12.85 -1.52
N TYR A 121 1.74 13.03 -1.99
CA TYR A 121 2.20 12.55 -3.28
C TYR A 121 2.13 11.03 -3.39
N GLU A 122 2.68 10.30 -2.42
CA GLU A 122 2.64 8.84 -2.39
C GLU A 122 1.20 8.33 -2.43
N LYS A 123 0.30 8.96 -1.67
CA LYS A 123 -1.13 8.63 -1.68
C LYS A 123 -1.76 8.87 -3.05
N GLN A 124 -1.47 10.00 -3.68
CA GLN A 124 -1.99 10.32 -5.01
C GLN A 124 -1.44 9.34 -6.07
N LEU A 125 -0.14 9.08 -6.05
CA LEU A 125 0.52 8.14 -6.95
C LEU A 125 -0.10 6.74 -6.85
N ARG A 126 -0.29 6.24 -5.62
CA ARG A 126 -0.94 4.95 -5.37
C ARG A 126 -2.36 4.92 -5.93
N GLN A 127 -3.14 5.99 -5.72
CA GLN A 127 -4.49 6.09 -6.25
C GLN A 127 -4.53 6.10 -7.78
N ASP A 128 -3.60 6.81 -8.42
CA ASP A 128 -3.48 6.88 -9.87
C ASP A 128 -3.08 5.53 -10.47
N LEU A 129 -2.10 4.85 -9.87
CA LEU A 129 -1.68 3.51 -10.28
C LEU A 129 -2.80 2.50 -10.09
N PHE A 130 -3.46 2.51 -8.93
CA PHE A 130 -4.61 1.65 -8.65
C PHE A 130 -5.70 1.76 -9.72
N ASN A 131 -6.07 3.00 -10.07
CA ASN A 131 -7.08 3.27 -11.08
C ASN A 131 -6.64 2.80 -12.49
N GLN A 132 -5.37 2.97 -12.82
CA GLN A 132 -4.83 2.52 -14.12
C GLN A 132 -4.75 0.99 -14.21
N PHE A 133 -4.30 0.33 -13.15
CA PHE A 133 -4.10 -1.13 -13.10
C PHE A 133 -5.43 -1.89 -13.10
N ARG A 134 -6.50 -1.30 -12.58
CA ARG A 134 -7.84 -1.92 -12.57
C ARG A 134 -8.30 -2.39 -13.96
N ARG A 135 -7.90 -1.72 -15.04
CA ARG A 135 -8.26 -2.12 -16.42
C ARG A 135 -7.45 -3.32 -16.93
N LEU A 136 -6.37 -3.67 -16.25
CA LEU A 136 -5.50 -4.80 -16.56
C LEU A 136 -5.86 -6.05 -15.74
N ASP A 137 -6.92 -6.00 -14.92
CA ASP A 137 -7.53 -7.18 -14.33
C ASP A 137 -8.34 -7.92 -15.41
N ILE A 138 -8.13 -9.24 -15.53
CA ILE A 138 -8.85 -10.06 -16.52
C ILE A 138 -10.37 -10.04 -16.32
N ASN A 139 -10.84 -9.78 -15.11
CA ASN A 139 -12.26 -9.68 -14.79
C ASN A 139 -12.86 -8.32 -15.19
N HIS A 140 -12.03 -7.36 -15.58
CA HIS A 140 -12.50 -6.05 -16.03
C HIS A 140 -13.07 -6.14 -17.46
N ARG A 141 -14.24 -5.53 -17.69
CA ARG A 141 -14.94 -5.56 -18.99
C ARG A 141 -14.12 -5.05 -20.18
N GLN A 142 -13.17 -4.16 -19.90
CA GLN A 142 -12.29 -3.53 -20.89
C GLN A 142 -10.87 -4.10 -20.85
N PHE A 143 -10.69 -5.32 -20.35
CA PHE A 143 -9.39 -5.98 -20.35
C PHE A 143 -8.84 -6.09 -21.79
N PRO A 144 -7.61 -5.62 -22.08
CA PRO A 144 -7.08 -5.65 -23.44
C PRO A 144 -6.80 -7.07 -23.92
N GLU A 145 -7.39 -7.46 -25.06
CA GLU A 145 -7.25 -8.82 -25.60
C GLU A 145 -5.80 -9.24 -25.85
N LYS A 146 -4.93 -8.31 -26.25
CA LYS A 146 -3.50 -8.57 -26.50
C LYS A 146 -2.74 -9.13 -25.28
N TYR A 147 -3.30 -9.02 -24.07
CA TYR A 147 -2.70 -9.55 -22.85
C TYR A 147 -3.30 -10.87 -22.39
N ARG A 148 -4.32 -11.40 -23.08
CA ARG A 148 -5.03 -12.61 -22.66
C ARG A 148 -4.12 -13.84 -22.69
N ASP A 149 -3.32 -13.99 -23.74
CA ASP A 149 -2.38 -15.10 -23.86
C ASP A 149 -1.28 -15.02 -22.80
N LEU A 150 -0.73 -13.82 -22.57
CA LEU A 150 0.26 -13.57 -21.52
C LEU A 150 -0.29 -13.94 -20.14
N PHE A 151 -1.52 -13.52 -19.83
CA PHE A 151 -2.18 -13.83 -18.57
C PHE A 151 -2.35 -15.35 -18.40
N ASN A 152 -2.90 -16.03 -19.41
CA ASN A 152 -3.17 -17.47 -19.34
C ASN A 152 -1.88 -18.27 -19.18
N GLN A 153 -0.86 -17.97 -19.99
CA GLN A 153 0.45 -18.63 -19.91
C GLN A 153 1.11 -18.42 -18.53
N THR A 154 1.09 -17.19 -18.01
CA THR A 154 1.66 -16.89 -16.69
C THR A 154 0.89 -17.62 -15.59
N ARG A 155 -0.44 -17.65 -15.68
CA ARG A 155 -1.29 -18.35 -14.72
C ARG A 155 -1.05 -19.85 -14.73
N GLU A 156 -0.95 -20.45 -15.92
CA GLU A 156 -0.64 -21.88 -16.07
C GLU A 156 0.73 -22.22 -15.48
N GLN A 157 1.75 -21.40 -15.77
CA GLN A 157 3.10 -21.57 -15.21
C GLN A 157 3.10 -21.45 -13.69
N TYR A 158 2.44 -20.42 -13.15
CA TYR A 158 2.28 -20.23 -11.71
C TYR A 158 1.56 -21.44 -11.08
N CYS A 159 0.40 -21.83 -11.60
CA CYS A 159 -0.31 -23.01 -11.11
C CYS A 159 0.53 -24.30 -11.21
N ALA A 160 1.35 -24.44 -12.26
CA ALA A 160 2.24 -25.58 -12.43
C ALA A 160 3.35 -25.62 -11.36
N SER A 161 3.89 -24.48 -10.94
CA SER A 161 4.88 -24.43 -9.85
C SER A 161 4.29 -24.78 -8.48
N TYR A 162 2.98 -24.62 -8.30
CA TYR A 162 2.25 -24.99 -7.08
C TYR A 162 1.55 -26.34 -7.16
N ARG A 163 1.83 -27.18 -8.18
CA ARG A 163 1.36 -28.57 -8.20
C ARG A 163 2.08 -29.34 -7.10
N VAL A 164 1.56 -29.25 -5.88
CA VAL A 164 1.84 -30.21 -4.81
C VAL A 164 1.35 -31.55 -5.36
N PRO A 165 2.24 -32.52 -5.62
CA PRO A 165 1.84 -33.81 -6.21
C PRO A 165 0.71 -34.47 -5.41
N ASP A 166 0.71 -34.28 -4.09
CA ASP A 166 -0.31 -34.83 -3.20
C ASP A 166 -1.71 -34.26 -3.44
N LEU A 167 -1.86 -33.01 -3.90
CA LEU A 167 -3.17 -32.39 -4.18
C LEU A 167 -3.72 -32.70 -5.58
N THR A 168 -2.97 -33.46 -6.41
CA THR A 168 -3.48 -33.95 -7.70
C THR A 168 -4.45 -35.11 -7.54
N ASN A 169 -4.37 -35.83 -6.40
CA ASN A 169 -5.38 -36.80 -6.01
C ASN A 169 -6.60 -36.06 -5.46
N PRO A 170 -7.80 -36.23 -6.05
CA PRO A 170 -9.01 -35.57 -5.56
C PRO A 170 -9.38 -35.88 -4.11
N GLU A 171 -9.03 -37.07 -3.60
CA GLU A 171 -9.24 -37.43 -2.19
C GLU A 171 -8.33 -36.62 -1.25
N SER A 172 -7.07 -36.43 -1.64
CA SER A 172 -6.12 -35.61 -0.88
C SER A 172 -6.51 -34.14 -0.92
N LEU A 173 -6.99 -33.65 -2.07
CA LEU A 173 -7.54 -32.30 -2.19
C LEU A 173 -8.78 -32.11 -1.31
N ALA A 174 -9.70 -33.09 -1.32
CA ALA A 174 -10.88 -33.06 -0.46
C ALA A 174 -10.48 -33.04 1.02
N ARG A 175 -9.54 -33.90 1.45
CA ARG A 175 -9.04 -33.94 2.83
C ARG A 175 -8.37 -32.64 3.26
N GLU A 176 -7.60 -32.02 2.38
CA GLU A 176 -6.98 -30.71 2.66
C GLU A 176 -8.05 -29.61 2.78
N LEU A 177 -9.05 -29.60 1.89
CA LEU A 177 -10.19 -28.68 1.98
C LEU A 177 -11.01 -28.89 3.26
N GLU A 178 -11.25 -30.14 3.69
CA GLU A 178 -11.90 -30.46 4.97
C GLU A 178 -11.10 -29.93 6.16
N THR A 179 -9.78 -30.10 6.11
CA THR A 179 -8.86 -29.61 7.15
C THR A 179 -8.90 -28.09 7.24
N LEU A 180 -8.80 -27.40 6.09
CA LEU A 180 -8.92 -25.94 6.01
C LEU A 180 -10.30 -25.45 6.48
N TYR A 181 -11.38 -26.15 6.13
CA TYR A 181 -12.71 -25.85 6.63
C TYR A 181 -12.79 -25.99 8.16
N GLY A 182 -12.22 -27.07 8.71
CA GLY A 182 -12.11 -27.29 10.15
C GLY A 182 -11.38 -26.14 10.86
N TYR A 183 -10.26 -25.67 10.30
CA TYR A 183 -9.54 -24.51 10.82
C TYR A 183 -10.37 -23.23 10.77
N GLN A 184 -11.07 -22.95 9.67
CA GLN A 184 -11.94 -21.77 9.60
C GLN A 184 -13.07 -21.86 10.62
N LYS A 185 -13.70 -23.02 10.77
CA LYS A 185 -14.75 -23.26 11.78
C LYS A 185 -14.25 -22.99 13.20
N GLN A 186 -13.05 -23.48 13.53
CA GLN A 186 -12.45 -23.22 14.84
C GLN A 186 -12.19 -21.72 15.07
N ARG A 187 -11.67 -21.02 14.06
CA ARG A 187 -11.41 -19.57 14.14
C ARG A 187 -12.69 -18.75 14.34
N ILE A 188 -13.80 -19.14 13.71
CA ILE A 188 -15.11 -18.48 13.92
C ILE A 188 -15.51 -18.45 15.40
N PHE A 189 -15.20 -19.51 16.18
CA PHE A 189 -15.52 -19.58 17.61
C PHE A 189 -14.45 -18.97 18.52
N GLN A 190 -13.23 -18.72 18.02
CA GLN A 190 -12.12 -18.20 18.80
C GLN A 190 -11.97 -16.68 18.71
N VAL A 191 -12.59 -16.06 17.70
CA VAL A 191 -12.46 -14.64 17.43
C VAL A 191 -13.70 -13.91 17.93
N GLU A 192 -13.51 -12.83 18.68
CA GLU A 192 -14.61 -12.03 19.27
C GLU A 192 -15.10 -10.91 18.33
N ASN A 193 -14.28 -10.53 17.34
CA ASN A 193 -14.59 -9.45 16.42
C ASN A 193 -15.58 -9.90 15.33
N GLN A 194 -16.74 -9.27 15.26
CA GLN A 194 -17.81 -9.59 14.30
C GLN A 194 -17.39 -9.49 12.83
N THR A 195 -16.50 -8.55 12.48
CA THR A 195 -15.98 -8.39 11.11
C THR A 195 -15.09 -9.56 10.72
N GLU A 196 -14.23 -10.01 11.64
CA GLU A 196 -13.36 -11.17 11.42
C GLU A 196 -14.16 -12.48 11.40
N ILE A 197 -15.15 -12.63 12.28
CA ILE A 197 -16.11 -13.75 12.25
C ILE A 197 -16.74 -13.86 10.85
N THR A 198 -17.26 -12.75 10.33
CA THR A 198 -17.90 -12.70 8.99
C THR A 198 -16.93 -13.10 7.89
N LYS A 199 -15.67 -12.67 7.96
CA LYS A 199 -14.62 -13.06 7.00
C LYS A 199 -14.36 -14.57 7.04
N HIS A 200 -14.22 -15.14 8.24
CA HIS A 200 -13.98 -16.58 8.38
C HIS A 200 -15.19 -17.43 7.96
N ILE A 201 -16.42 -16.97 8.21
CA ILE A 201 -17.66 -17.59 7.67
C ILE A 201 -17.62 -17.58 6.14
N GLY A 202 -17.27 -16.44 5.53
CA GLY A 202 -17.16 -16.32 4.08
C GLY A 202 -16.15 -17.30 3.49
N LEU A 203 -14.97 -17.43 4.10
CA LEU A 203 -13.94 -18.39 3.69
C LEU A 203 -14.41 -19.83 3.86
N ALA A 204 -14.99 -20.18 5.01
CA ALA A 204 -15.52 -21.52 5.28
C ALA A 204 -16.57 -21.93 4.24
N HIS A 205 -17.45 -21.00 3.86
CA HIS A 205 -18.47 -21.23 2.85
C HIS A 205 -17.86 -21.48 1.45
N GLN A 206 -16.82 -20.74 1.07
CA GLN A 206 -16.14 -20.95 -0.22
C GLN A 206 -15.40 -22.29 -0.26
N ILE A 207 -14.76 -22.68 0.83
CA ILE A 207 -14.10 -23.99 0.96
C ILE A 207 -15.13 -25.12 0.80
N LEU A 208 -16.27 -25.04 1.50
CA LEU A 208 -17.38 -25.99 1.37
C LEU A 208 -17.89 -26.11 -0.07
N LYS A 209 -18.13 -24.97 -0.75
CA LYS A 209 -18.56 -24.98 -2.16
C LYS A 209 -17.54 -25.68 -3.06
N THR A 210 -16.26 -25.43 -2.83
CA THR A 210 -15.17 -26.03 -3.59
C THR A 210 -15.09 -27.53 -3.34
N LEU A 211 -15.28 -27.97 -2.10
CA LEU A 211 -15.32 -29.37 -1.72
C LEU A 211 -16.50 -30.11 -2.35
N VAL A 212 -17.70 -29.52 -2.32
CA VAL A 212 -18.89 -30.08 -2.97
C VAL A 212 -18.68 -30.18 -4.48
N ALA A 213 -18.13 -29.14 -5.11
CA ALA A 213 -17.81 -29.17 -6.54
C ALA A 213 -16.77 -30.24 -6.88
N CYS A 214 -15.71 -30.37 -6.09
CA CYS A 214 -14.68 -31.40 -6.24
C CYS A 214 -15.30 -32.81 -6.14
N ASN A 215 -16.12 -33.05 -5.12
CA ASN A 215 -16.78 -34.35 -4.94
C ASN A 215 -17.79 -34.65 -6.06
N ALA A 216 -18.53 -33.64 -6.53
CA ALA A 216 -19.45 -33.80 -7.66
C ALA A 216 -18.69 -34.18 -8.94
N LEU A 217 -17.59 -33.50 -9.25
CA LEU A 217 -16.73 -33.81 -10.41
C LEU A 217 -16.10 -35.20 -10.31
N ASN A 218 -15.74 -35.65 -9.11
CA ASN A 218 -15.25 -37.02 -8.90
C ASN A 218 -16.37 -38.07 -9.06
N ALA A 219 -17.60 -37.72 -8.66
CA ALA A 219 -18.77 -38.60 -8.75
C ALA A 219 -19.32 -38.73 -10.19
N GLU A 220 -18.91 -37.88 -11.13
CA GLU A 220 -19.28 -37.99 -12.56
C GLU A 220 -18.74 -39.26 -13.24
N GLN A 221 -17.95 -40.10 -12.56
CA GLN A 221 -17.61 -41.47 -13.03
C GLN A 221 -18.68 -42.53 -12.71
N ASP A 222 -19.71 -42.22 -11.90
CA ASP A 222 -20.76 -43.18 -11.48
C ASP A 222 -22.19 -42.64 -11.71
N ILE A 223 -22.44 -41.97 -12.83
CA ILE A 223 -23.83 -41.73 -13.27
C ILE A 223 -24.36 -43.04 -13.86
N VAL A 224 -24.91 -43.90 -13.00
CA VAL A 224 -25.81 -44.98 -13.42
C VAL A 224 -26.94 -44.33 -14.22
N ASN A 225 -27.04 -44.71 -15.48
CA ASN A 225 -28.04 -44.19 -16.41
C ASN A 225 -29.41 -44.78 -16.02
N ILE A 226 -30.09 -44.15 -15.03
CA ILE A 226 -31.45 -44.52 -14.64
C ILE A 226 -32.42 -43.87 -15.63
N THR A 227 -32.36 -44.28 -16.89
CA THR A 227 -33.51 -44.13 -17.78
C THR A 227 -34.61 -45.03 -17.23
N PRO A 228 -35.77 -44.50 -16.78
CA PRO A 228 -36.88 -45.36 -16.41
C PRO A 228 -37.36 -46.10 -17.66
N GLU A 229 -37.28 -47.43 -17.66
CA GLU A 229 -37.92 -48.25 -18.68
C GLU A 229 -39.44 -48.00 -18.64
N ASN A 230 -39.95 -47.36 -19.69
CA ASN A 230 -41.36 -47.26 -20.08
C ASN A 230 -42.40 -47.06 -18.95
N PRO A 231 -42.83 -45.82 -18.67
CA PRO A 231 -44.05 -45.64 -17.89
C PRO A 231 -45.23 -46.23 -18.68
N LYS A 232 -45.88 -47.27 -18.13
CA LYS A 232 -47.15 -47.77 -18.65
C LYS A 232 -48.15 -46.61 -18.73
N PRO A 233 -48.86 -46.43 -19.86
CA PRO A 233 -49.85 -45.37 -19.97
C PRO A 233 -50.97 -45.59 -18.95
N LEU A 234 -51.34 -44.52 -18.23
CA LEU A 234 -52.46 -44.52 -17.31
C LEU A 234 -53.76 -44.70 -18.12
N GLU A 235 -54.48 -45.80 -17.87
CA GLU A 235 -55.81 -46.01 -18.44
C GLU A 235 -56.79 -44.97 -17.88
N GLU A 236 -57.38 -44.18 -18.78
CA GLU A 236 -58.48 -43.28 -18.46
C GLU A 236 -59.71 -44.10 -18.08
N LYS A 237 -60.11 -44.03 -16.81
CA LYS A 237 -61.39 -44.59 -16.36
C LYS A 237 -62.53 -43.71 -16.88
N LYS A 238 -63.40 -44.29 -17.69
CA LYS A 238 -64.73 -43.78 -18.05
C LYS A 238 -65.69 -43.86 -16.87
#